data_AF-M6ZRE6-F1
#
_entry.id   AF-M6ZRE6-F1
#
_cell.length_a   1.000
_cell.length_b   1.000
_cell.length_c   1.000
_cell.angle_alpha   90.00
_cell.angle_beta   90.00
_cell.angle_gamma   90.00
#
_symmetry.space_group_name_H-M   'P 1'
#
loop_
_entity.id
_entity.type
_entity.pdbx_description
1 polymer ?
#
loop_
_entity_poly.entity_id
_entity_poly.type
_entity_poly.pdbx_seq_one_letter_code
_entity_poly.pdbx_strand_id
1 'polypeptide(L)'
;MFRIWIVFLCFGFSLSLFSQESSKLGEKEIRSSQRVRFINRSSARAGEEVRGTNEKVGSGLAESLKKEPDKTHTQGGISVTRIAPEEKKFGADVISVLEDSDFGHINSIQRILTGFVKLNFGYDDKNSDILATYILYYNAIHRKDKSYISKKYSNSVIKFVTPQSIGISKRYSEWPGKTQILIPLVEDVLGKDVHTDELEDEVNKELDKKKDGQSEKDKFGDLQNEKTKKN
;
A
#
# COMPACT_ATOMS: atom_id res chain seq x y z
N MET A 1 -78.71 -24.50 -25.52
CA MET A 1 -78.01 -24.16 -24.26
C MET A 1 -76.89 -25.18 -24.09
N PHE A 2 -75.65 -24.91 -24.54
CA PHE A 2 -74.48 -24.44 -23.73
C PHE A 2 -74.16 -25.44 -22.58
N ARG A 3 -72.99 -26.09 -22.45
CA ARG A 3 -71.58 -25.67 -22.54
C ARG A 3 -70.68 -26.91 -22.77
N ILE A 4 -69.84 -26.97 -23.81
CA ILE A 4 -68.41 -26.60 -23.85
C ILE A 4 -67.55 -27.34 -22.80
N TRP A 5 -66.82 -28.36 -23.26
CA TRP A 5 -65.68 -28.97 -22.58
C TRP A 5 -64.47 -28.04 -22.64
N ILE A 6 -63.87 -27.73 -21.49
CA ILE A 6 -62.58 -27.04 -21.38
C ILE A 6 -61.55 -28.09 -20.99
N VAL A 7 -60.69 -28.47 -21.93
CA VAL A 7 -59.45 -29.20 -21.66
C VAL A 7 -58.37 -28.16 -21.36
N PHE A 8 -57.92 -28.11 -20.10
CA PHE A 8 -56.79 -27.29 -19.67
C PHE A 8 -55.49 -27.99 -20.10
N LEU A 9 -54.84 -27.46 -21.14
CA LEU A 9 -53.51 -27.89 -21.55
C LEU A 9 -52.47 -27.06 -20.76
N CYS A 10 -51.99 -27.61 -19.64
CA CYS A 10 -50.89 -27.01 -18.87
C CYS A 10 -49.57 -27.20 -19.64
N PHE A 11 -49.21 -26.24 -20.48
CA PHE A 11 -47.84 -26.13 -21.01
C PHE A 11 -46.94 -25.57 -19.91
N GLY A 12 -46.26 -26.46 -19.20
CA GLY A 12 -45.20 -26.10 -18.25
C GLY A 12 -44.01 -25.52 -18.99
N PHE A 13 -43.99 -24.20 -19.16
CA PHE A 13 -42.81 -23.47 -19.62
C PHE A 13 -41.83 -23.41 -18.44
N SER A 14 -40.95 -24.41 -18.32
CA SER A 14 -39.83 -24.37 -17.40
C SER A 14 -38.87 -23.29 -17.88
N LEU A 15 -39.04 -22.06 -17.36
CA LEU A 15 -37.98 -21.06 -17.38
C LEU A 15 -36.82 -21.62 -16.57
N SER A 16 -35.87 -22.26 -17.26
CA SER A 16 -34.54 -22.49 -16.74
C SER A 16 -33.97 -21.11 -16.43
N LEU A 17 -34.06 -20.71 -15.16
CA LEU A 17 -33.27 -19.63 -14.60
C LEU A 17 -31.81 -20.00 -14.84
N PHE A 18 -31.25 -19.46 -15.92
CA PHE A 18 -29.81 -19.30 -16.03
C PHE A 18 -29.40 -18.44 -14.84
N SER A 19 -29.00 -19.10 -13.75
CA SER A 19 -28.13 -18.49 -12.77
C SER A 19 -26.84 -18.15 -13.51
N GLN A 20 -26.79 -16.95 -14.08
CA GLN A 20 -25.53 -16.34 -14.47
C GLN A 20 -24.78 -16.12 -13.17
N GLU A 21 -23.96 -17.11 -12.83
CA GLU A 21 -22.92 -16.98 -11.82
C GLU A 21 -22.02 -15.84 -12.29
N SER A 22 -22.32 -14.63 -11.83
CA SER A 22 -21.50 -13.46 -12.09
C SER A 22 -20.09 -13.82 -11.63
N SER A 23 -19.15 -13.95 -12.56
CA SER A 23 -17.76 -14.19 -12.21
C SER A 23 -17.36 -13.08 -11.24
N LYS A 24 -17.19 -13.41 -9.95
CA LYS A 24 -16.78 -12.44 -8.94
C LYS A 24 -15.41 -11.93 -9.36
N LEU A 25 -15.38 -10.76 -10.00
CA LEU A 25 -14.15 -10.11 -10.41
C LEU A 25 -13.30 -9.94 -9.15
N GLY A 26 -12.08 -10.48 -9.14
CA GLY A 26 -11.17 -10.38 -8.01
C GLY A 26 -10.80 -8.94 -7.66
N GLU A 27 -10.12 -8.76 -6.53
CA GLU A 27 -9.54 -7.46 -6.21
C GLU A 27 -8.44 -7.12 -7.21
N LYS A 28 -8.47 -5.90 -7.76
CA LYS A 28 -7.36 -5.40 -8.58
C LYS A 28 -6.16 -5.23 -7.66
N GLU A 29 -5.13 -6.01 -7.90
CA GLU A 29 -3.87 -5.91 -7.18
C GLU A 29 -3.02 -4.78 -7.74
N ILE A 30 -2.16 -4.21 -6.89
CA ILE A 30 -1.05 -3.38 -7.33
C ILE A 30 -0.12 -4.27 -8.17
N ARG A 31 0.02 -3.96 -9.46
CA ARG A 31 0.81 -4.73 -10.42
C ARG A 31 1.57 -3.74 -11.31
N SER A 32 2.88 -3.70 -11.19
CA SER A 32 3.73 -2.86 -12.05
C SER A 32 4.82 -3.63 -12.77
N SER A 33 5.26 -4.78 -12.23
CA SER A 33 6.24 -5.65 -12.87
C SER A 33 6.17 -7.08 -12.33
N GLN A 34 6.59 -8.07 -13.12
CA GLN A 34 6.79 -9.44 -12.63
C GLN A 34 7.80 -9.51 -11.46
N ARG A 35 8.69 -8.52 -11.33
CA ARG A 35 9.64 -8.44 -10.22
C ARG A 35 8.98 -8.02 -8.92
N VAL A 36 8.00 -7.13 -8.91
CA VAL A 36 7.27 -6.72 -7.69
C VAL A 36 5.82 -7.19 -7.74
N ARG A 37 5.64 -8.50 -7.94
CA ARG A 37 4.34 -9.15 -7.84
C ARG A 37 4.13 -9.68 -6.43
N PHE A 38 3.18 -9.11 -5.71
CA PHE A 38 2.77 -9.61 -4.41
C PHE A 38 1.89 -10.87 -4.55
N ILE A 39 2.02 -11.79 -3.59
CA ILE A 39 1.30 -13.05 -3.46
C ILE A 39 0.41 -12.91 -2.23
N ASN A 40 -0.88 -12.71 -2.49
CA ASN A 40 -1.91 -12.56 -1.47
C ASN A 40 -2.44 -13.93 -1.01
N ARG A 41 -3.04 -13.98 0.18
CA ARG A 41 -3.74 -15.17 0.71
C ARG A 41 -4.94 -15.53 -0.15
N SER A 42 -5.63 -14.52 -0.66
CA SER A 42 -6.82 -14.64 -1.49
C SER A 42 -6.89 -13.49 -2.48
N SER A 43 -7.54 -13.70 -3.62
CA SER A 43 -7.90 -12.65 -4.57
C SER A 43 -9.31 -12.07 -4.31
N ALA A 44 -9.96 -12.47 -3.22
CA ALA A 44 -11.27 -11.98 -2.84
C ALA A 44 -11.23 -10.49 -2.56
N ARG A 45 -12.25 -9.76 -3.04
CA ARG A 45 -12.39 -8.33 -2.76
C ARG A 45 -12.68 -8.13 -1.28
N ALA A 46 -11.90 -7.27 -0.65
CA ALA A 46 -12.23 -6.71 0.65
C ALA A 46 -13.57 -5.95 0.56
N GLY A 47 -14.44 -6.16 1.55
CA GLY A 47 -15.66 -5.37 1.74
C GLY A 47 -15.33 -3.91 2.05
N GLU A 48 -16.28 -3.01 1.80
CA GLU A 48 -16.10 -1.56 1.96
C GLU A 48 -15.67 -1.17 3.38
N GLU A 49 -16.23 -1.83 4.39
CA GLU A 49 -15.87 -1.65 5.80
C GLU A 49 -14.37 -1.91 6.06
N VAL A 50 -13.83 -3.00 5.52
CA VAL A 50 -12.40 -3.34 5.66
C VAL A 50 -11.53 -2.30 4.96
N ARG A 51 -11.97 -1.80 3.79
CA ARG A 51 -11.24 -0.78 3.05
C ARG A 51 -11.14 0.53 3.84
N GLY A 52 -12.27 1.01 4.35
CA GLY A 52 -12.33 2.24 5.16
C GLY A 52 -11.60 2.09 6.50
N THR A 53 -11.64 0.91 7.11
CA THR A 53 -10.92 0.63 8.36
C THR A 53 -9.41 0.73 8.19
N ASN A 54 -8.86 0.17 7.11
CA ASN A 54 -7.42 0.22 6.84
C ASN A 54 -6.92 1.67 6.66
N GLU A 55 -7.63 2.50 5.88
CA GLU A 55 -7.24 3.91 5.71
C GLU A 55 -7.30 4.67 7.06
N LYS A 56 -8.33 4.42 7.87
CA LYS A 56 -8.47 5.02 9.20
C LYS A 56 -7.35 4.64 10.16
N VAL A 57 -6.84 3.40 10.10
CA VAL A 57 -5.66 2.98 10.88
C VAL A 57 -4.45 3.84 10.49
N GLY A 58 -4.20 4.01 9.19
CA GLY A 58 -3.13 4.87 8.68
C GLY A 58 -3.23 6.31 9.16
N SER A 59 -4.41 6.91 9.00
CA SER A 59 -4.69 8.28 9.45
C SER A 59 -4.53 8.43 10.96
N GLY A 60 -5.04 7.49 11.77
CA GLY A 60 -4.91 7.53 13.23
C GLY A 60 -3.46 7.44 13.71
N LEU A 61 -2.63 6.65 13.04
CA LEU A 61 -1.18 6.61 13.29
C LEU A 61 -0.52 7.95 12.95
N ALA A 62 -0.89 8.58 11.83
CA ALA A 62 -0.38 9.89 11.45
C ALA A 62 -0.79 10.99 12.46
N GLU A 63 -2.02 10.97 12.96
CA GLU A 63 -2.46 11.91 14.01
C GLU A 63 -1.66 11.74 15.30
N SER A 64 -1.47 10.49 15.74
CA SER A 64 -0.74 10.17 16.96
C SER A 64 0.73 10.60 16.83
N LEU A 65 1.34 10.35 15.67
CA LEU A 65 2.71 10.76 15.38
C LEU A 65 2.87 12.29 15.31
N LYS A 66 1.87 13.04 14.84
CA LYS A 66 1.91 14.51 14.88
C LYS A 66 1.84 15.06 16.30
N LYS A 67 1.07 14.40 17.20
CA LYS A 67 0.94 14.80 18.60
C LYS A 67 2.17 14.47 19.42
N GLU A 68 2.76 13.29 19.20
CA GLU A 68 3.92 12.80 19.95
C GLU A 68 4.95 12.20 18.97
N PRO A 69 5.77 13.04 18.30
CA PRO A 69 6.65 12.61 17.19
C PRO A 69 7.78 11.67 17.61
N ASP A 70 8.17 11.69 18.88
CA ASP A 70 9.31 10.92 19.40
C ASP A 70 8.89 9.57 20.00
N LYS A 71 7.60 9.21 19.89
CA LYS A 71 7.07 7.94 20.41
C LYS A 71 6.71 6.97 19.29
N THR A 72 6.81 5.68 19.61
CA THR A 72 6.20 4.62 18.81
C THR A 72 4.70 4.60 19.06
N HIS A 73 3.92 4.63 17.99
CA HIS A 73 2.46 4.53 18.03
C HIS A 73 2.01 3.22 17.41
N THR A 74 0.96 2.60 17.96
CA THR A 74 0.45 1.31 17.50
C THR A 74 -1.06 1.37 17.31
N GLN A 75 -1.54 0.86 16.18
CA GLN A 75 -2.96 0.76 15.86
C GLN A 75 -3.19 -0.32 14.80
N GLY A 76 -4.19 -1.19 15.02
CA GLY A 76 -4.64 -2.15 13.99
C GLY A 76 -3.56 -3.12 13.50
N GLY A 77 -2.69 -3.62 14.38
CA GLY A 77 -1.60 -4.54 14.01
C GLY A 77 -0.43 -3.87 13.26
N ILE A 78 -0.37 -2.54 13.27
CA ILE A 78 0.72 -1.75 12.71
C ILE A 78 1.30 -0.85 13.80
N SER A 79 2.62 -0.66 13.78
CA SER A 79 3.27 0.41 14.54
C SER A 79 4.00 1.38 13.63
N VAL A 80 4.11 2.65 14.04
CA VAL A 80 4.93 3.66 13.36
C VAL A 80 5.93 4.29 14.34
N THR A 81 7.14 4.57 13.89
CA THR A 81 8.14 5.35 14.62
C THR A 81 8.86 6.27 13.66
N ARG A 82 8.95 7.55 14.01
CA ARG A 82 9.69 8.55 13.24
C ARG A 82 11.13 8.62 13.72
N ILE A 83 12.04 8.62 12.76
CA ILE A 83 13.47 8.81 12.99
C ILE A 83 13.91 9.95 12.09
N ALA A 84 14.52 10.97 12.69
CA ALA A 84 14.94 12.15 11.97
C ALA A 84 16.06 11.83 10.95
N PRO A 85 16.12 12.58 9.84
CA PRO A 85 17.31 12.63 9.00
C PRO A 85 18.54 13.08 9.80
N GLU A 86 19.71 12.60 9.39
CA GLU A 86 20.99 13.00 9.99
C GLU A 86 21.99 13.29 8.89
N GLU A 87 22.63 14.45 8.95
CA GLU A 87 23.59 14.91 7.96
C GLU A 87 23.00 14.90 6.53
N LYS A 88 23.60 14.14 5.60
CA LYS A 88 23.12 13.96 4.22
C LYS A 88 22.41 12.62 4.01
N LYS A 89 22.00 11.95 5.09
CA LYS A 89 21.32 10.65 5.04
C LYS A 89 19.86 10.76 5.43
N PHE A 90 19.05 9.88 4.86
CA PHE A 90 17.61 9.91 5.07
C PHE A 90 17.24 9.52 6.50
N GLY A 91 16.25 10.23 7.02
CA GLY A 91 15.46 9.72 8.14
C GLY A 91 14.46 8.69 7.64
N ALA A 92 13.59 8.22 8.52
CA ALA A 92 12.47 7.38 8.10
C ALA A 92 11.28 7.50 9.04
N ASP A 93 10.08 7.50 8.46
CA ASP A 93 8.93 6.93 9.17
C ASP A 93 8.97 5.42 8.95
N VAL A 94 9.24 4.66 10.01
CA VAL A 94 9.34 3.20 9.98
C VAL A 94 8.01 2.60 10.40
N ILE A 95 7.32 1.95 9.45
CA ILE A 95 6.03 1.29 9.66
C ILE A 95 6.27 -0.21 9.79
N SER A 96 5.97 -0.78 10.96
CA SER A 96 6.15 -2.22 11.23
C SER A 96 4.83 -2.95 11.17
N VAL A 97 4.81 -4.11 10.52
CA VAL A 97 3.66 -5.03 10.54
C VAL A 97 3.86 -5.99 11.70
N LEU A 98 3.00 -5.90 12.71
CA LEU A 98 3.15 -6.64 13.96
C LEU A 98 2.79 -8.12 13.77
N GLU A 99 3.29 -8.98 14.67
CA GLU A 99 3.15 -10.44 14.57
C GLU A 99 1.69 -10.92 14.69
N ASP A 100 0.87 -10.19 15.44
CA ASP A 100 -0.56 -10.45 15.65
C ASP A 100 -1.46 -9.96 14.50
N SER A 101 -0.88 -9.35 13.47
CA SER A 101 -1.63 -8.86 12.31
C SER A 101 -2.05 -9.98 11.34
N ASP A 102 -3.25 -9.86 10.75
CA ASP A 102 -3.81 -10.86 9.81
C ASP A 102 -3.92 -10.32 8.37
N PHE A 103 -3.00 -9.45 7.95
CA PHE A 103 -3.04 -8.88 6.60
C PHE A 103 -2.79 -9.96 5.54
N GLY A 104 -3.86 -10.42 4.90
CA GLY A 104 -3.81 -11.41 3.82
C GLY A 104 -3.69 -10.81 2.41
N HIS A 105 -3.81 -9.50 2.25
CA HIS A 105 -3.78 -8.84 0.94
C HIS A 105 -2.96 -7.54 0.98
N ILE A 106 -2.11 -7.32 -0.03
CA ILE A 106 -1.20 -6.16 -0.07
C ILE A 106 -1.95 -4.83 -0.06
N ASN A 107 -3.09 -4.77 -0.75
CA ASN A 107 -3.97 -3.60 -0.75
C ASN A 107 -4.46 -3.19 0.66
N SER A 108 -4.45 -4.07 1.66
CA SER A 108 -4.74 -3.66 3.05
C SER A 108 -3.62 -2.76 3.59
N ILE A 109 -2.36 -3.19 3.41
CA ILE A 109 -1.18 -2.41 3.80
C ILE A 109 -1.07 -1.14 2.96
N GLN A 110 -1.36 -1.21 1.66
CA GLN A 110 -1.40 -0.03 0.79
C GLN A 110 -2.39 1.02 1.30
N ARG A 111 -3.62 0.62 1.66
CA ARG A 111 -4.63 1.56 2.19
C ARG A 111 -4.20 2.21 3.51
N ILE A 112 -3.54 1.45 4.38
CA ILE A 112 -2.95 1.99 5.61
C ILE A 112 -1.89 3.04 5.25
N LEU A 113 -1.00 2.73 4.31
CA LEU A 113 0.00 3.69 3.84
C LEU A 113 -0.66 4.91 3.20
N THR A 114 -1.71 4.74 2.38
CA THR A 114 -2.47 5.83 1.76
C THR A 114 -3.01 6.79 2.82
N GLY A 115 -3.72 6.27 3.83
CA GLY A 115 -4.25 7.10 4.92
C GLY A 115 -3.16 7.81 5.71
N PHE A 116 -2.05 7.09 5.98
CA PHE A 116 -0.90 7.65 6.68
C PHE A 116 -0.27 8.80 5.89
N VAL A 117 0.10 8.60 4.62
CA VAL A 117 0.80 9.63 3.84
C VAL A 117 -0.08 10.82 3.51
N LYS A 118 -1.37 10.58 3.25
CA LYS A 118 -2.38 11.63 3.04
C LYS A 118 -2.39 12.60 4.21
N LEU A 119 -2.55 12.08 5.42
CA LEU A 119 -2.66 12.94 6.58
C LEU A 119 -1.31 13.47 7.05
N ASN A 120 -0.26 12.64 7.05
CA ASN A 120 1.05 13.00 7.60
C ASN A 120 1.79 14.03 6.74
N PHE A 121 1.64 13.96 5.41
CA PHE A 121 2.36 14.82 4.46
C PHE A 121 1.43 15.70 3.59
N GLY A 122 0.11 15.56 3.70
CA GLY A 122 -0.85 16.49 3.05
C GLY A 122 -1.08 16.26 1.56
N TYR A 123 -0.79 15.06 1.04
CA TYR A 123 -1.16 14.66 -0.33
C TYR A 123 -2.68 14.42 -0.43
N ASP A 124 -3.27 14.67 -1.60
CA ASP A 124 -4.66 14.29 -1.88
C ASP A 124 -4.83 12.77 -2.03
N ASP A 125 -6.08 12.30 -2.17
CA ASP A 125 -6.39 10.86 -2.25
C ASP A 125 -5.66 10.15 -3.39
N LYS A 126 -5.62 10.78 -4.58
CA LYS A 126 -5.00 10.20 -5.77
C LYS A 126 -3.50 10.09 -5.58
N ASN A 127 -2.85 11.17 -5.17
CA ASN A 127 -1.41 11.23 -4.97
C ASN A 127 -0.96 10.35 -3.81
N SER A 128 -1.78 10.22 -2.76
CA SER A 128 -1.48 9.33 -1.63
C SER A 128 -1.49 7.87 -2.03
N ASP A 129 -2.42 7.43 -2.89
CA ASP A 129 -2.46 6.05 -3.39
C ASP A 129 -1.26 5.71 -4.29
N ILE A 130 -0.87 6.66 -5.14
CA ILE A 130 0.33 6.57 -5.99
C ILE A 130 1.60 6.49 -5.13
N LEU A 131 1.72 7.37 -4.13
CA LEU A 131 2.87 7.40 -3.23
C LEU A 131 2.97 6.12 -2.38
N ALA A 132 1.86 5.65 -1.82
CA ALA A 132 1.79 4.39 -1.09
C ALA A 132 2.24 3.20 -1.95
N THR A 133 1.88 3.19 -3.23
CA THR A 133 2.32 2.19 -4.20
C THR A 133 3.84 2.19 -4.38
N TYR A 134 4.44 3.36 -4.61
CA TYR A 134 5.89 3.48 -4.79
C TYR A 134 6.66 3.13 -3.50
N ILE A 135 6.15 3.52 -2.33
CA ILE A 135 6.72 3.11 -1.04
C ILE A 135 6.75 1.58 -0.91
N LEU A 136 5.66 0.89 -1.27
CA LEU A 136 5.61 -0.58 -1.24
C LEU A 136 6.60 -1.21 -2.22
N TYR A 137 6.72 -0.66 -3.43
CA TYR A 137 7.68 -1.16 -4.42
C TYR A 137 9.12 -0.96 -3.97
N TYR A 138 9.47 0.24 -3.53
CA TYR A 138 10.78 0.55 -2.95
C TYR A 138 11.16 -0.46 -1.86
N ASN A 139 10.25 -0.70 -0.91
CA ASN A 139 10.49 -1.64 0.20
C ASN A 139 10.52 -3.11 -0.21
N ALA A 140 9.85 -3.49 -1.30
CA ALA A 140 9.94 -4.84 -1.85
C ALA A 140 11.22 -5.06 -2.67
N ILE A 141 11.75 -4.01 -3.29
CA ILE A 141 13.03 -4.02 -4.03
C ILE A 141 14.20 -4.16 -3.06
N HIS A 142 14.22 -3.34 -1.99
CA HIS A 142 15.31 -3.31 -1.00
C HIS A 142 15.09 -4.23 0.21
N ARG A 143 14.21 -5.24 0.08
CA ARG A 143 13.91 -6.20 1.14
C ARG A 143 15.20 -6.88 1.64
N LYS A 144 15.50 -6.75 2.94
CA LYS A 144 16.72 -7.26 3.62
C LYS A 144 18.05 -6.69 3.08
N ASP A 145 18.02 -5.64 2.26
CA ASP A 145 19.23 -5.06 1.68
C ASP A 145 19.92 -4.09 2.66
N LYS A 146 20.63 -4.66 3.63
CA LYS A 146 21.36 -3.87 4.63
C LYS A 146 22.40 -2.94 4.02
N SER A 147 23.04 -3.35 2.93
CA SER A 147 24.09 -2.56 2.29
C SER A 147 23.50 -1.27 1.74
N TYR A 148 22.36 -1.40 1.06
CA TYR A 148 21.60 -0.27 0.57
C TYR A 148 21.15 0.66 1.71
N ILE A 149 20.51 0.11 2.74
CA ILE A 149 20.02 0.90 3.87
C ILE A 149 21.18 1.61 4.58
N SER A 150 22.32 0.94 4.79
CA SER A 150 23.48 1.53 5.47
C SER A 150 24.08 2.70 4.69
N LYS A 151 23.99 2.66 3.36
CA LYS A 151 24.46 3.72 2.47
C LYS A 151 23.54 4.94 2.49
N LYS A 152 22.22 4.73 2.49
CA LYS A 152 21.22 5.78 2.26
C LYS A 152 20.62 6.40 3.52
N TYR A 153 20.46 5.62 4.58
CA TYR A 153 19.75 6.03 5.80
C TYR A 153 20.68 6.37 6.96
N SER A 154 20.19 7.21 7.87
CA SER A 154 20.90 7.66 9.06
C SER A 154 21.29 6.51 9.98
N ASN A 155 22.28 6.76 10.85
CA ASN A 155 22.73 5.73 11.79
C ASN A 155 21.64 5.36 12.79
N SER A 156 20.78 6.32 13.17
CA SER A 156 19.62 6.04 14.01
C SER A 156 18.60 5.13 13.34
N VAL A 157 18.34 5.28 12.03
CA VAL A 157 17.48 4.35 11.29
C VAL A 157 18.11 2.96 11.28
N ILE A 158 19.40 2.85 10.97
CA ILE A 158 20.12 1.56 10.93
C ILE A 158 20.06 0.83 12.28
N LYS A 159 20.20 1.56 13.40
CA LYS A 159 20.11 1.00 14.74
C LYS A 159 18.71 0.54 15.11
N PHE A 160 17.68 1.21 14.59
CA PHE A 160 16.28 0.89 14.88
C PHE A 160 15.78 -0.31 14.08
N VAL A 161 16.14 -0.41 12.80
CA VAL A 161 15.62 -1.46 11.94
C VAL A 161 16.26 -2.81 12.23
N THR A 162 15.43 -3.85 12.20
CA THR A 162 15.87 -5.23 12.30
C THR A 162 16.26 -5.75 10.92
N PRO A 163 17.51 -6.21 10.72
CA PRO A 163 17.99 -6.92 9.53
C PRO A 163 16.98 -7.77 8.75
N GLN A 164 16.29 -8.65 9.46
CA GLN A 164 15.39 -9.63 8.85
C GLN A 164 14.01 -9.06 8.56
N SER A 165 13.71 -7.83 9.00
CA SER A 165 12.42 -7.18 8.84
C SER A 165 12.46 -5.97 7.91
N ILE A 166 13.63 -5.40 7.59
CA ILE A 166 13.79 -4.31 6.61
C ILE A 166 13.05 -4.60 5.31
N GLY A 167 12.13 -3.72 4.91
CA GLY A 167 11.31 -3.84 3.70
C GLY A 167 10.09 -4.76 3.88
N ILE A 168 9.42 -5.09 2.77
CA ILE A 168 8.25 -5.98 2.76
C ILE A 168 8.48 -7.19 1.84
N SER A 169 8.09 -8.39 2.27
CA SER A 169 8.16 -9.58 1.41
C SER A 169 7.12 -9.49 0.29
N LYS A 170 7.34 -10.21 -0.81
CA LYS A 170 6.31 -10.39 -1.84
C LYS A 170 5.23 -11.37 -1.40
N ARG A 171 5.42 -12.14 -0.33
CA ARG A 171 4.48 -13.17 0.12
C ARG A 171 3.78 -12.77 1.42
N TYR A 172 2.45 -12.86 1.44
CA TYR A 172 1.64 -12.48 2.60
C TYR A 172 2.04 -13.18 3.91
N SER A 173 2.41 -14.46 3.84
CA SER A 173 2.80 -15.26 5.01
C SER A 173 4.11 -14.81 5.67
N GLU A 174 4.83 -13.87 5.04
CA GLU A 174 6.05 -13.28 5.57
C GLU A 174 5.88 -11.81 5.95
N TRP A 175 4.65 -11.29 6.02
CA TRP A 175 4.42 -9.91 6.46
C TRP A 175 4.41 -9.76 7.97
N PRO A 176 3.57 -10.50 8.74
CA PRO A 176 3.45 -10.33 10.18
C PRO A 176 4.78 -10.58 10.90
N GLY A 177 5.19 -9.65 11.76
CA GLY A 177 6.41 -9.70 12.56
C GLY A 177 7.73 -9.60 11.77
N LYS A 178 7.66 -9.54 10.43
CA LYS A 178 8.83 -9.64 9.53
C LYS A 178 8.91 -8.52 8.50
N THR A 179 8.19 -7.43 8.74
CA THR A 179 8.10 -6.28 7.83
C THR A 179 8.29 -4.97 8.58
N GLN A 180 9.22 -4.16 8.09
CA GLN A 180 9.50 -2.79 8.47
C GLN A 180 9.63 -1.97 7.19
N ILE A 181 8.54 -1.31 6.81
CA ILE A 181 8.45 -0.44 5.65
C ILE A 181 9.10 0.89 6.01
N LEU A 182 10.09 1.30 5.24
CA LEU A 182 10.75 2.59 5.38
C LEU A 182 10.14 3.60 4.40
N ILE A 183 9.66 4.72 4.93
CA ILE A 183 9.33 5.91 4.14
C ILE A 183 10.52 6.87 4.26
N PRO A 184 11.34 7.07 3.21
CA PRO A 184 12.53 7.91 3.30
C PRO A 184 12.14 9.36 3.57
N LEU A 185 12.72 9.95 4.61
CA LEU A 185 12.47 11.35 4.98
C LEU A 185 13.67 12.24 4.67
N VAL A 186 13.37 13.46 4.23
CA VAL A 186 14.31 14.59 4.12
C VAL A 186 13.78 15.79 4.90
N GLU A 187 14.70 16.72 5.20
CA GLU A 187 14.29 18.07 5.59
C GLU A 187 13.83 18.85 4.36
N ASP A 188 12.70 19.53 4.49
CA ASP A 188 12.10 20.43 3.51
C ASP A 188 11.73 21.77 4.19
N VAL A 189 11.43 22.80 3.39
CA VAL A 189 11.16 24.17 3.83
C VAL A 189 9.99 24.24 4.84
N LEU A 190 9.02 23.33 4.72
CA LEU A 190 7.83 23.25 5.59
C LEU A 190 7.96 22.21 6.72
N GLY A 191 9.09 21.51 6.84
CA GLY A 191 9.31 20.46 7.82
C GLY A 191 9.85 19.16 7.21
N LYS A 192 9.47 18.00 7.74
CA LYS A 192 9.91 16.70 7.20
C LYS A 192 8.96 16.24 6.11
N ASP A 193 9.49 15.83 4.97
CA ASP A 193 8.70 15.28 3.86
C ASP A 193 9.35 14.02 3.28
N VAL A 194 8.57 13.30 2.47
CA VAL A 194 9.01 12.09 1.77
C VAL A 194 9.98 12.46 0.66
N HIS A 195 11.11 11.75 0.59
CA HIS A 195 12.06 11.85 -0.51
C HIS A 195 11.52 11.18 -1.78
N THR A 196 10.69 11.89 -2.53
CA THR A 196 10.01 11.38 -3.73
C THR A 196 10.97 10.96 -4.84
N ASP A 197 12.09 11.69 -5.02
CA ASP A 197 13.03 11.40 -6.11
C ASP A 197 13.76 10.07 -5.91
N GLU A 198 14.09 9.73 -4.66
CA GLU A 198 14.68 8.43 -4.29
C GLU A 198 13.71 7.28 -4.56
N LEU A 199 12.41 7.49 -4.27
CA LEU A 199 11.38 6.51 -4.59
C LEU A 199 11.25 6.33 -6.11
N GLU A 200 11.24 7.44 -6.86
CA GLU A 200 11.17 7.39 -8.32
C GLU A 200 12.37 6.66 -8.91
N ASP A 201 13.59 7.07 -8.55
CA ASP A 201 14.83 6.57 -9.11
C ASP A 201 14.93 5.04 -8.97
N GLU A 202 14.68 4.52 -7.77
CA GLU A 202 14.82 3.08 -7.50
C GLU A 202 13.67 2.26 -8.08
N VAL A 203 12.43 2.76 -7.99
CA VAL A 203 11.27 2.05 -8.53
C VAL A 203 11.30 2.06 -10.07
N ASN A 204 11.58 3.20 -10.70
CA ASN A 204 11.60 3.31 -12.16
C ASN A 204 12.69 2.45 -12.79
N LYS A 205 13.87 2.32 -12.17
CA LYS A 205 14.92 1.36 -12.62
C LYS A 205 14.41 -0.07 -12.70
N GLU A 206 13.49 -0.46 -11.82
CA GLU A 206 12.88 -1.79 -11.83
C GLU A 206 11.68 -1.87 -12.79
N LEU A 207 10.90 -0.80 -12.95
CA LEU A 207 9.81 -0.72 -13.93
C LEU A 207 10.31 -0.77 -15.37
N ASP A 208 11.42 -0.11 -15.69
CA ASP A 208 12.01 -0.04 -17.02
C ASP A 208 12.48 -1.39 -17.57
N LYS A 209 12.58 -2.40 -16.70
CA LYS A 209 12.94 -3.76 -17.11
C LYS A 209 11.83 -4.47 -17.90
N LYS A 210 10.62 -3.88 -18.04
CA LYS A 210 9.47 -4.42 -18.82
C LYS A 210 8.56 -3.32 -19.40
N LYS A 211 7.74 -3.68 -20.40
CA LYS A 211 6.83 -2.78 -21.15
C LYS A 211 5.61 -2.25 -20.36
N ASP A 212 5.30 -2.84 -19.20
CA ASP A 212 4.02 -2.60 -18.51
C ASP A 212 4.09 -1.57 -17.37
N GLY A 213 5.27 -0.97 -17.10
CA GLY A 213 5.46 -0.02 -15.99
C GLY A 213 5.26 1.46 -16.34
N GLN A 214 5.06 1.80 -17.62
CA GLN A 214 5.02 3.19 -18.07
C GLN A 214 3.86 3.99 -17.43
N SER A 215 2.69 3.37 -17.24
CA SER A 215 1.54 4.06 -16.63
C SER A 215 1.81 4.48 -15.19
N GLU A 216 2.50 3.64 -14.41
CA GLU A 216 2.89 3.93 -13.03
C GLU A 216 3.97 5.01 -12.98
N LYS A 217 4.88 5.04 -13.96
CA LYS A 217 5.88 6.11 -14.10
C LYS A 217 5.21 7.45 -14.40
N ASP A 218 4.31 7.49 -15.38
CA ASP A 218 3.61 8.71 -15.76
C ASP A 218 2.83 9.29 -14.58
N LYS A 219 2.10 8.45 -13.83
CA LYS A 219 1.37 8.87 -12.63
C LYS A 219 2.28 9.44 -11.54
N PHE A 220 3.47 8.86 -11.34
CA PHE A 220 4.40 9.35 -10.32
C PHE A 220 5.10 10.63 -10.78
N GLY A 221 5.41 10.74 -12.07
CA GLY A 221 5.90 11.99 -12.67
C GLY A 221 4.90 13.13 -12.53
N ASP A 222 3.61 12.86 -12.76
CA ASP A 222 2.53 13.83 -12.51
C ASP A 222 2.50 14.30 -11.05
N LEU A 223 2.61 13.36 -10.09
CA LEU A 223 2.68 13.67 -8.66
C LEU A 223 3.87 14.60 -8.34
N GLN A 224 5.05 14.33 -8.88
CA GLN A 224 6.23 15.19 -8.67
C GLN A 224 6.07 16.57 -9.28
N ASN A 225 5.47 16.65 -10.47
CA ASN A 225 5.19 17.93 -11.13
C ASN A 225 4.19 18.76 -10.30
N GLU A 226 3.19 18.13 -9.70
CA GLU A 226 2.24 18.81 -8.80
C GLU A 226 2.90 19.26 -7.50
N LYS A 227 3.81 18.46 -6.93
CA LYS A 227 4.59 18.82 -5.73
C LYS A 227 5.47 20.05 -6.00
N THR A 228 6.22 20.05 -7.10
CA THR A 228 7.11 21.16 -7.48
C THR A 228 6.37 22.47 -7.71
N LYS A 229 5.08 22.42 -8.13
CA LYS A 229 4.25 23.62 -8.31
C LYS A 229 3.70 24.22 -7.01
N LYS A 230 3.69 23.45 -5.91
CA LYS A 230 3.21 23.90 -4.60
C LYS A 230 4.30 24.55 -3.74
N ASN A 231 5.56 24.32 -4.07
CA ASN A 231 6.74 24.94 -3.46
C ASN A 231 7.19 26.18 -4.23
#